data_AF-A0A842IG38-F1
#
_entry.id   AF-A0A842IG38-F1
#
_cell.length_a   1.000
_cell.length_b   1.000
_cell.length_c   1.000
_cell.angle_alpha   90.00
_cell.angle_beta   90.00
_cell.angle_gamma   90.00
#
_symmetry.space_group_name_H-M   'P 1'
#
loop_
_entity.id
_entity.type
_entity.pdbx_description
1 polymer ?
#
loop_
_entity_poly.entity_id
_entity_poly.type
_entity_poly.pdbx_seq_one_letter_code
_entity_poly.pdbx_strand_id
1 'polypeptide(L)'
;MNARKQPAGMNKLTESRIGGLSMVIGTLLFLITVFLEYRIGWISEEGGPDNVYDFIKSHWPELRNIWTWQMVSGILLLLSYILFLKESKGIKSALWALLMVGNIFSTAAFFLTLGSYGPALEVHEASPEIFESIRGGIASLYRNITIGPLLFMLLFCQETFGKSGLIRKTWGIAALSGFAVLLAVGLAAGISEKISGLSYFILPLVFGFCAIKKGKALPNADTEAEKP
;
A
#
# COMPACT_ATOMS: atom_id res chain seq x y z
N MET A 1 -15.32 -34.64 -28.00
CA MET A 1 -15.29 -33.29 -27.39
C MET A 1 -13.92 -33.07 -26.77
N ASN A 2 -13.01 -32.44 -27.52
CA ASN A 2 -11.64 -32.20 -27.06
C ASN A 2 -11.62 -31.00 -26.11
N ALA A 3 -11.43 -31.27 -24.82
CA ALA A 3 -11.16 -30.25 -23.82
C ALA A 3 -9.83 -29.56 -24.19
N ARG A 4 -9.91 -28.33 -24.71
CA ARG A 4 -8.75 -27.45 -24.85
C ARG A 4 -8.16 -27.23 -23.46
N LYS A 5 -7.08 -27.93 -23.13
CA LYS A 5 -6.18 -27.54 -22.04
C LYS A 5 -5.67 -26.14 -22.37
N GLN A 6 -6.23 -25.10 -21.75
CA GLN A 6 -5.62 -23.78 -21.79
C GLN A 6 -4.17 -23.90 -21.29
N PRO A 7 -3.21 -23.20 -21.90
CA PRO A 7 -1.82 -23.22 -21.45
C PRO A 7 -1.73 -22.50 -20.10
N ALA A 8 -1.90 -23.27 -19.02
CA ALA A 8 -2.02 -22.79 -17.63
C ALA A 8 -0.76 -22.05 -17.11
N GLY A 9 0.34 -22.06 -17.85
CA GLY A 9 1.60 -21.41 -17.47
C GLY A 9 1.70 -19.93 -17.88
N MET A 10 1.09 -19.52 -18.98
CA MET A 10 1.33 -18.19 -19.57
C MET A 10 0.57 -17.06 -18.84
N ASN A 11 -0.50 -17.39 -18.12
CA ASN A 11 -1.37 -16.42 -17.44
C ASN A 11 -0.79 -15.95 -16.09
N LYS A 12 -0.16 -16.86 -15.31
CA LYS A 12 0.36 -16.54 -13.97
C LYS A 12 1.57 -15.61 -13.97
N LEU A 13 2.50 -15.82 -14.90
CA LEU A 13 3.67 -14.94 -15.07
C LEU A 13 3.27 -13.50 -15.40
N THR A 14 2.13 -13.31 -16.06
CA THR A 14 1.59 -11.98 -16.39
C THR A 14 0.88 -11.35 -15.20
N GLU A 15 0.09 -12.13 -14.44
CA GLU A 15 -0.57 -11.68 -13.21
C GLU A 15 0.43 -11.17 -12.15
N SER A 16 1.48 -11.94 -11.85
CA SER A 16 2.50 -11.54 -10.88
C SER A 16 3.23 -10.25 -11.27
N ARG A 17 3.49 -10.03 -12.57
CA ARG A 17 4.10 -8.79 -13.08
C ARG A 17 3.16 -7.60 -12.91
N ILE A 18 1.88 -7.74 -13.26
CA ILE A 18 0.88 -6.68 -13.11
C ILE A 18 0.70 -6.35 -11.62
N GLY A 19 0.64 -7.37 -10.76
CA GLY A 19 0.57 -7.21 -9.32
C GLY A 19 1.78 -6.45 -8.77
N GLY A 20 2.99 -6.83 -9.19
CA GLY A 20 4.22 -6.13 -8.83
C GLY A 20 4.26 -4.68 -9.32
N LEU A 21 3.87 -4.43 -10.56
CA LEU A 21 3.82 -3.07 -11.13
C LEU A 21 2.81 -2.18 -10.39
N SER A 22 1.61 -2.71 -10.14
CA SER A 22 0.57 -2.00 -9.41
C SER A 22 1.03 -1.66 -7.98
N MET A 23 1.76 -2.58 -7.33
CA MET A 23 2.34 -2.33 -6.00
C MET A 23 3.36 -1.19 -6.03
N VAL A 24 4.29 -1.21 -6.99
CA VAL A 24 5.32 -0.16 -7.11
C VAL A 24 4.69 1.19 -7.40
N ILE A 25 3.82 1.27 -8.42
CA ILE A 25 3.19 2.55 -8.80
C ILE A 25 2.30 3.06 -7.67
N GLY A 26 1.47 2.21 -7.06
CA GLY A 26 0.62 2.59 -5.94
C GLY A 26 1.45 3.11 -4.76
N THR A 27 2.51 2.40 -4.39
CA THR A 27 3.41 2.83 -3.30
C THR A 27 4.08 4.17 -3.58
N LEU A 28 4.61 4.38 -4.78
CA LEU A 28 5.25 5.66 -5.15
C LEU A 28 4.23 6.81 -5.14
N LEU A 29 3.03 6.56 -5.68
CA LEU A 29 1.95 7.55 -5.67
C LEU A 29 1.53 7.91 -4.24
N PHE A 30 1.46 6.94 -3.34
CA PHE A 30 1.22 7.18 -1.91
C PHE A 30 2.33 8.05 -1.28
N LEU A 31 3.60 7.72 -1.52
CA LEU A 31 4.72 8.50 -0.99
C LEU A 31 4.73 9.95 -1.50
N ILE A 32 4.44 10.15 -2.78
CA ILE A 32 4.33 11.49 -3.37
C ILE A 32 3.21 12.27 -2.70
N THR A 33 2.04 11.65 -2.52
CA THR A 33 0.90 12.32 -1.89
C THR A 33 1.14 12.64 -0.42
N VAL A 34 1.78 11.75 0.35
CA VAL A 34 2.23 12.07 1.72
C VAL A 34 3.21 13.24 1.74
N PHE A 35 4.15 13.30 0.79
CA PHE A 35 5.03 14.45 0.66
C PHE A 35 4.25 15.75 0.38
N LEU A 36 3.22 15.70 -0.46
CA LEU A 36 2.34 16.85 -0.71
C LEU A 36 1.54 17.24 0.54
N GLU A 37 1.03 16.28 1.31
CA GLU A 37 0.37 16.53 2.61
C GLU A 37 1.32 17.21 3.59
N TYR A 38 2.59 16.79 3.63
CA TYR A 38 3.61 17.43 4.44
C TYR A 38 3.86 18.88 4.01
N ARG A 39 3.95 19.12 2.69
CA ARG A 39 4.20 20.45 2.12
C ARG A 39 3.09 21.45 2.42
N ILE A 40 1.83 21.01 2.49
CA ILE A 40 0.71 21.89 2.82
C ILE A 40 0.46 22.00 4.33
N GLY A 41 1.16 21.21 5.15
CA GLY A 41 1.03 21.24 6.62
C GLY A 41 -0.09 20.34 7.18
N TRP A 42 -0.68 19.46 6.36
CA TRP A 42 -1.63 18.45 6.86
C TRP A 42 -0.94 17.43 7.77
N ILE A 43 0.30 17.09 7.42
CA ILE A 43 1.23 16.30 8.23
C ILE A 43 2.41 17.21 8.56
N SER A 44 2.80 17.30 9.83
CA SER A 44 3.96 18.08 10.27
C SER A 44 4.78 17.29 11.31
N GLU A 45 5.93 17.84 11.69
CA GLU A 45 6.76 17.30 12.78
C GLU A 45 6.00 17.34 14.12
N GLU A 46 5.22 18.40 14.34
CA GLU A 46 4.40 18.59 15.55
C GLU A 46 3.06 17.82 15.50
N GLY A 47 2.68 17.27 14.33
CA GLY A 47 1.50 16.44 14.18
C GLY A 47 0.63 16.79 12.98
N GLY A 48 -0.59 17.25 13.24
CA GLY A 48 -1.53 17.76 12.25
C GLY A 48 -2.05 19.13 12.69
N PRO A 49 -2.87 19.80 11.87
CA PRO A 49 -3.35 21.15 12.19
C PRO A 49 -4.19 21.19 13.48
N ASP A 50 -4.00 22.23 14.29
CA ASP A 50 -4.72 22.44 15.55
C ASP A 50 -6.24 22.54 15.35
N ASN A 51 -6.65 23.30 14.32
CA ASN A 51 -8.04 23.36 13.88
C ASN A 51 -8.20 22.69 12.52
N VAL A 52 -8.63 21.42 12.57
CA VAL A 52 -8.78 20.59 11.37
C VAL A 52 -9.89 21.08 10.44
N TYR A 53 -11.00 21.63 10.97
CA TYR A 53 -12.06 22.16 10.12
C TYR A 53 -11.56 23.35 9.30
N ASP A 54 -10.97 24.35 9.95
CA ASP A 54 -10.47 25.56 9.28
C ASP A 54 -9.37 25.22 8.26
N PHE A 55 -8.49 24.27 8.61
CA PHE A 55 -7.45 23.81 7.70
C PHE A 55 -8.05 23.14 6.46
N ILE A 56 -9.00 22.21 6.64
CA ILE A 56 -9.63 21.52 5.51
C ILE A 56 -10.42 22.53 4.67
N LYS A 57 -11.17 23.45 5.28
CA LYS A 57 -11.93 24.49 4.58
C LYS A 57 -11.02 25.36 3.71
N SER A 58 -9.88 25.77 4.24
CA SER A 58 -8.92 26.65 3.55
C SER A 58 -8.10 25.96 2.45
N HIS A 59 -7.86 24.66 2.57
CA HIS A 59 -7.04 23.86 1.62
C HIS A 59 -7.85 22.78 0.89
N TRP A 60 -9.18 22.91 0.86
CA TRP A 60 -10.05 21.84 0.33
C TRP A 60 -9.72 21.44 -1.10
N PRO A 61 -9.46 22.37 -2.05
CA PRO A 61 -9.09 21.99 -3.41
C PRO A 61 -7.80 21.15 -3.49
N GLU A 62 -6.77 21.52 -2.74
CA GLU A 62 -5.49 20.83 -2.67
C GLU A 62 -5.65 19.46 -2.02
N LEU A 63 -6.28 19.39 -0.85
CA LEU A 63 -6.53 18.15 -0.12
C LEU A 63 -7.37 17.18 -0.93
N ARG A 64 -8.44 17.66 -1.57
CA ARG A 64 -9.28 16.85 -2.45
C ARG A 64 -8.45 16.22 -3.57
N ASN A 65 -7.56 16.99 -4.21
CA ASN A 65 -6.69 16.45 -5.25
C ASN A 65 -5.71 15.40 -4.69
N ILE A 66 -5.03 15.71 -3.58
CA ILE A 66 -4.07 14.81 -2.92
C ILE A 66 -4.74 13.49 -2.52
N TRP A 67 -5.89 13.57 -1.84
CA TRP A 67 -6.65 12.41 -1.38
C TRP A 67 -7.26 11.60 -2.52
N THR A 68 -7.58 12.23 -3.66
CA THR A 68 -7.95 11.52 -4.88
C THR A 68 -6.80 10.64 -5.38
N TRP A 69 -5.58 11.17 -5.39
CA TRP A 69 -4.41 10.36 -5.77
C TRP A 69 -4.06 9.28 -4.73
N GLN A 70 -4.29 9.53 -3.44
CA GLN A 70 -4.18 8.47 -2.41
C GLN A 70 -5.21 7.36 -2.60
N MET A 71 -6.44 7.71 -2.99
CA MET A 71 -7.47 6.73 -3.34
C MET A 71 -7.03 5.87 -4.55
N VAL A 72 -6.49 6.50 -5.60
CA VAL A 72 -5.95 5.79 -6.78
C VAL A 72 -4.81 4.85 -6.37
N SER A 73 -3.91 5.30 -5.50
CA SER A 73 -2.89 4.44 -4.89
C SER A 73 -3.51 3.23 -4.19
N GLY A 74 -4.52 3.45 -3.34
CA GLY A 74 -5.26 2.38 -2.66
C GLY A 74 -5.83 1.35 -3.61
N ILE A 75 -6.42 1.78 -4.74
CA ILE A 75 -6.94 0.90 -5.79
C ILE A 75 -5.82 0.07 -6.43
N LEU A 76 -4.67 0.67 -6.74
CA LEU A 76 -3.52 -0.04 -7.31
C LEU A 76 -2.94 -1.08 -6.34
N LEU A 77 -2.84 -0.74 -5.06
CA LEU A 77 -2.45 -1.69 -4.01
C LEU A 77 -3.48 -2.81 -3.86
N LEU A 78 -4.78 -2.50 -3.94
CA LEU A 78 -5.85 -3.49 -3.87
C LEU A 78 -5.74 -4.51 -5.01
N LEU A 79 -5.53 -4.03 -6.24
CA LEU A 79 -5.32 -4.87 -7.41
C LEU A 79 -4.12 -5.81 -7.20
N SER A 80 -3.02 -5.26 -6.66
CA SER A 80 -1.85 -6.05 -6.33
C SER A 80 -2.15 -7.18 -5.34
N TYR A 81 -2.85 -6.86 -4.24
CA TYR A 81 -3.21 -7.84 -3.21
C TYR A 81 -4.13 -8.93 -3.75
N ILE A 82 -5.10 -8.58 -4.61
CA ILE A 82 -5.97 -9.56 -5.27
C ILE A 82 -5.15 -10.53 -6.14
N LEU A 83 -4.21 -10.02 -6.93
CA LEU A 83 -3.38 -10.84 -7.81
C LEU A 83 -2.47 -11.77 -7.01
N PHE A 84 -1.81 -11.28 -5.96
CA PHE A 84 -0.98 -12.12 -5.10
C PHE A 84 -1.79 -13.10 -4.23
N LEU A 85 -3.01 -12.74 -3.85
CA LEU A 85 -3.92 -13.63 -3.14
C LEU A 85 -4.28 -14.86 -3.99
N LYS A 86 -4.59 -14.67 -5.28
CA LYS A 86 -4.90 -15.75 -6.23
C LYS A 86 -3.75 -16.74 -6.42
N GLU A 87 -2.51 -16.25 -6.33
CA GLU A 87 -1.31 -17.09 -6.49
C GLU A 87 -0.86 -17.78 -5.20
N SER A 88 -1.37 -17.33 -4.05
CA SER A 88 -0.93 -17.77 -2.74
C SER A 88 -1.77 -18.91 -2.16
N LYS A 89 -1.16 -19.72 -1.29
CA LYS A 89 -1.84 -20.80 -0.54
C LYS A 89 -1.45 -20.75 0.94
N GLY A 90 -2.27 -21.38 1.79
CA GLY A 90 -2.01 -21.48 3.23
C GLY A 90 -1.92 -20.12 3.92
N ILE A 91 -0.95 -19.97 4.83
CA ILE A 91 -0.78 -18.75 5.64
C ILE A 91 -0.59 -17.50 4.77
N LYS A 92 0.13 -17.60 3.64
CA LYS A 92 0.33 -16.46 2.73
C LYS A 92 -0.99 -15.93 2.16
N SER A 93 -1.90 -16.83 1.79
CA SER A 93 -3.23 -16.45 1.29
C SER A 93 -4.02 -15.71 2.37
N ALA A 94 -3.99 -16.19 3.62
CA ALA A 94 -4.64 -15.52 4.73
C ALA A 94 -4.07 -14.11 4.98
N LEU A 95 -2.73 -13.94 4.95
CA LEU A 95 -2.10 -12.62 5.11
C LEU A 95 -2.48 -11.66 3.99
N TRP A 96 -2.50 -12.10 2.73
CA TRP A 96 -2.97 -11.27 1.60
C TRP A 96 -4.44 -10.90 1.73
N ALA A 97 -5.30 -11.82 2.16
CA ALA A 97 -6.71 -11.55 2.37
C ALA A 97 -6.93 -10.49 3.46
N LEU A 98 -6.19 -10.55 4.56
CA LEU A 98 -6.25 -9.54 5.63
C LEU A 98 -5.76 -8.17 5.14
N LEU A 99 -4.66 -8.11 4.39
CA LEU A 99 -4.19 -6.88 3.76
C LEU A 99 -5.22 -6.30 2.78
N MET A 100 -5.86 -7.16 1.98
CA MET A 100 -6.92 -6.78 1.06
C MET A 100 -8.10 -6.14 1.80
N VAL A 101 -8.58 -6.76 2.89
CA VAL A 101 -9.67 -6.23 3.72
C VAL A 101 -9.28 -4.88 4.32
N GLY A 102 -8.09 -4.75 4.91
CA GLY A 102 -7.62 -3.48 5.45
C GLY A 102 -7.56 -2.37 4.39
N ASN A 103 -7.09 -2.71 3.19
CA ASN A 103 -6.99 -1.76 2.09
C ASN A 103 -8.36 -1.39 1.48
N ILE A 104 -9.34 -2.30 1.51
CA ILE A 104 -10.73 -1.99 1.15
C ILE A 104 -11.29 -0.94 2.11
N PHE A 105 -11.09 -1.09 3.43
CA PHE A 105 -11.51 -0.08 4.40
C PHE A 105 -10.81 1.27 4.17
N SER A 106 -9.51 1.26 3.91
CA SER A 106 -8.77 2.48 3.56
C SER A 106 -9.33 3.18 2.33
N THR A 107 -9.58 2.41 1.27
CA THR A 107 -10.05 2.95 0.00
C THR A 107 -11.47 3.49 0.16
N ALA A 108 -12.33 2.77 0.87
CA ALA A 108 -13.68 3.23 1.22
C ALA A 108 -13.66 4.51 2.05
N ALA A 109 -12.73 4.64 3.01
CA ALA A 109 -12.56 5.86 3.80
C ALA A 109 -12.22 7.06 2.90
N PHE A 110 -11.33 6.89 1.91
CA PHE A 110 -11.05 7.95 0.92
C PHE A 110 -12.27 8.29 0.05
N PHE A 111 -13.02 7.29 -0.43
CA PHE A 111 -14.26 7.55 -1.19
C PHE A 111 -15.26 8.36 -0.36
N LEU A 112 -15.46 7.98 0.90
CA LEU A 112 -16.34 8.70 1.81
C LEU A 112 -15.83 10.12 2.05
N THR A 113 -14.53 10.30 2.32
CA THR A 113 -13.91 11.61 2.50
C THR A 113 -14.19 12.52 1.30
N LEU A 114 -13.87 12.06 0.10
CA LEU A 114 -14.03 12.83 -1.14
C LEU A 114 -15.49 13.14 -1.47
N GLY A 115 -16.41 12.22 -1.14
CA GLY A 115 -17.84 12.38 -1.40
C GLY A 115 -18.59 13.20 -0.36
N SER A 116 -18.11 13.25 0.89
CA SER A 116 -18.88 13.80 2.02
C SER A 116 -18.31 15.09 2.61
N TYR A 117 -16.99 15.32 2.56
CA TYR A 117 -16.40 16.51 3.19
C TYR A 117 -16.85 17.81 2.53
N GLY A 118 -16.91 17.88 1.20
CA GLY A 118 -17.37 19.11 0.51
C GLY A 118 -18.74 19.59 1.01
N PRO A 119 -19.80 18.77 0.89
CA PRO A 119 -21.12 19.11 1.42
C PRO A 119 -21.12 19.37 2.94
N ALA A 120 -20.33 18.63 3.71
CA ALA A 120 -20.26 18.81 5.16
C ALA A 120 -19.60 20.14 5.56
N LEU A 121 -18.61 20.62 4.80
CA LEU A 121 -17.96 21.91 5.02
C LEU A 121 -18.91 23.08 4.75
N GLU A 122 -19.79 22.95 3.74
CA GLU A 122 -20.77 23.98 3.35
C GLU A 122 -21.81 24.24 4.45
N VAL A 123 -22.22 23.20 5.17
CA VAL A 123 -23.26 23.29 6.22
C VAL A 123 -22.71 23.40 7.64
N HIS A 124 -21.38 23.40 7.81
CA HIS A 124 -20.75 23.36 9.13
C HIS A 124 -21.14 24.53 10.04
N GLU A 125 -21.35 25.73 9.50
CA GLU A 125 -21.76 26.89 10.30
C GLU A 125 -23.17 26.71 10.92
N ALA A 126 -24.04 25.93 10.26
CA ALA A 126 -25.37 25.62 10.75
C ALA A 126 -25.42 24.33 11.61
N SER A 127 -24.59 23.34 11.28
CA SER A 127 -24.62 22.00 11.90
C SER A 127 -23.21 21.38 11.97
N PRO A 128 -22.33 21.86 12.88
CA PRO A 128 -20.95 21.39 13.00
C PRO A 128 -20.85 19.88 13.34
N GLU A 129 -21.85 19.34 14.04
CA GLU A 129 -21.94 17.92 14.40
C GLU A 129 -21.96 16.99 13.19
N ILE A 130 -22.42 17.43 12.03
CA ILE A 130 -22.44 16.64 10.79
C ILE A 130 -21.01 16.37 10.35
N PHE A 131 -20.19 17.42 10.28
CA PHE A 131 -18.78 17.30 9.87
C PHE A 131 -17.99 16.43 10.85
N GLU A 132 -18.14 16.67 12.16
CA GLU A 132 -17.44 15.89 13.18
C GLU A 132 -17.88 14.42 13.19
N SER A 133 -19.16 14.13 12.96
CA SER A 133 -19.66 12.75 12.84
C SER A 133 -19.09 12.03 11.62
N ILE A 134 -19.11 12.69 10.46
CA ILE A 134 -18.54 12.15 9.21
C ILE A 134 -17.05 11.89 9.38
N ARG A 135 -16.31 12.87 9.91
CA ARG A 135 -14.89 12.78 10.19
C ARG A 135 -14.58 11.66 11.18
N GLY A 136 -15.34 11.54 12.27
CA GLY A 136 -15.17 10.47 13.26
C GLY A 136 -15.42 9.07 12.69
N GLY A 137 -16.44 8.93 11.84
CA GLY A 137 -16.72 7.70 11.10
C GLY A 137 -15.58 7.31 10.17
N ILE A 138 -15.08 8.25 9.37
CA ILE A 138 -13.92 8.05 8.47
C ILE A 138 -12.66 7.70 9.25
N ALA A 139 -12.37 8.42 10.35
CA ALA A 139 -11.22 8.14 11.20
C ALA A 139 -11.27 6.73 11.80
N SER A 140 -12.46 6.22 12.13
CA SER A 140 -12.65 4.86 12.63
C SER A 140 -12.32 3.80 11.58
N LEU A 141 -12.63 4.05 10.31
CA LEU A 141 -12.21 3.18 9.21
C LEU A 141 -10.68 3.15 9.07
N TYR A 142 -10.01 4.29 9.25
CA TYR A 142 -8.55 4.37 9.17
C TYR A 142 -7.82 3.61 10.30
N ARG A 143 -8.37 3.61 11.52
CA ARG A 143 -7.72 2.96 12.68
C ARG A 143 -7.46 1.47 12.47
N ASN A 144 -8.36 0.77 11.78
CA ASN A 144 -8.26 -0.67 11.55
C ASN A 144 -7.13 -1.06 10.57
N ILE A 145 -6.52 -0.08 9.90
CA ILE A 145 -5.45 -0.30 8.90
C ILE A 145 -4.07 -0.37 9.57
N THR A 146 -3.96 0.06 10.83
CA THR A 146 -2.68 0.16 11.56
C THR A 146 -1.92 -1.16 11.69
N ILE A 147 -2.60 -2.31 11.60
CA ILE A 147 -1.95 -3.64 11.58
C ILE A 147 -1.37 -4.03 10.20
N GLY A 148 -1.76 -3.33 9.13
CA GLY A 148 -1.36 -3.62 7.75
C GLY A 148 0.16 -3.71 7.56
N PRO A 149 0.96 -2.73 8.04
CA PRO A 149 2.42 -2.80 7.94
C PRO A 149 3.03 -4.05 8.57
N LEU A 150 2.51 -4.48 9.72
CA LEU A 150 2.96 -5.70 10.40
C LEU A 150 2.65 -6.95 9.56
N LEU A 151 1.42 -7.06 9.04
CA LEU A 151 1.01 -8.18 8.19
C LEU A 151 1.87 -8.30 6.93
N PHE A 152 2.15 -7.16 6.29
CA PHE A 152 3.00 -7.13 5.11
C PHE A 152 4.45 -7.43 5.44
N MET A 153 4.97 -6.96 6.58
CA MET A 153 6.33 -7.30 7.03
C MET A 153 6.48 -8.82 7.22
N LEU A 154 5.47 -9.49 7.78
CA LEU A 154 5.46 -10.96 7.88
C LEU A 154 5.51 -11.62 6.49
N LEU A 155 4.70 -11.14 5.53
CA LEU A 155 4.76 -11.61 4.14
C LEU A 155 6.12 -11.38 3.50
N PHE A 156 6.70 -10.19 3.70
CA PHE A 156 8.00 -9.83 3.16
C PHE A 156 9.11 -10.74 3.71
N CYS A 157 9.11 -11.02 5.01
CA CYS A 157 10.02 -11.96 5.64
C CYS A 157 9.82 -13.38 5.11
N GLN A 158 8.58 -13.85 4.97
CA GLN A 158 8.29 -15.17 4.38
C GLN A 158 8.82 -15.29 2.94
N GLU A 159 8.64 -14.26 2.11
CA GLU A 159 9.12 -14.25 0.73
C GLU A 159 10.63 -14.01 0.61
N THR A 160 11.28 -13.48 1.65
CA THR A 160 12.75 -13.30 1.69
C THR A 160 13.47 -14.56 2.18
N PHE A 161 12.98 -15.18 3.24
CA PHE A 161 13.65 -16.30 3.90
C PHE A 161 13.14 -17.67 3.46
N GLY A 162 12.02 -17.73 2.75
CA GLY A 162 11.47 -18.96 2.18
C GLY A 162 12.38 -19.59 1.12
N LYS A 163 12.39 -20.93 1.05
CA LYS A 163 13.21 -21.70 0.09
C LYS A 163 12.88 -21.35 -1.37
N SER A 164 11.61 -21.08 -1.68
CA SER A 164 11.10 -20.74 -3.01
C SER A 164 10.54 -19.31 -3.08
N GLY A 165 11.03 -18.43 -2.21
CA GLY A 165 10.57 -17.05 -2.08
C GLY A 165 10.69 -16.22 -3.37
N LEU A 166 9.88 -15.18 -3.46
CA LEU A 166 9.91 -14.16 -4.51
C LEU A 166 11.15 -13.28 -4.42
N ILE A 167 11.61 -13.00 -3.20
CA ILE A 167 12.62 -11.98 -2.93
C ILE A 167 13.98 -12.65 -2.76
N ARG A 168 14.98 -12.17 -3.50
CA ARG A 168 16.36 -12.62 -3.30
C ARG A 168 16.84 -12.20 -1.91
N LYS A 169 17.36 -13.14 -1.13
CA LYS A 169 17.81 -12.92 0.26
C LYS A 169 18.62 -11.64 0.47
N THR A 170 19.58 -11.34 -0.41
CA THR A 170 20.41 -10.13 -0.31
C THR A 170 19.58 -8.84 -0.41
N TRP A 171 18.58 -8.80 -1.28
CA TRP A 171 17.68 -7.65 -1.45
C TRP A 171 16.74 -7.52 -0.27
N GLY A 172 16.17 -8.63 0.20
CA GLY A 172 15.29 -8.61 1.37
C GLY A 172 16.01 -8.19 2.65
N ILE A 173 17.21 -8.72 2.90
CA ILE A 173 18.04 -8.33 4.06
C ILE A 173 18.43 -6.85 3.96
N ALA A 174 18.85 -6.37 2.77
CA ALA A 174 19.18 -4.97 2.57
C ALA A 174 17.97 -4.04 2.82
N ALA A 175 16.78 -4.40 2.34
CA ALA A 175 15.56 -3.64 2.55
C ALA A 175 15.15 -3.60 4.04
N LEU A 176 15.19 -4.75 4.73
CA LEU A 176 14.88 -4.84 6.15
C LEU A 176 15.88 -4.05 7.01
N SER A 177 17.17 -4.15 6.69
CA SER A 177 18.22 -3.40 7.38
C SER A 177 18.07 -1.90 7.14
N GLY A 178 17.81 -1.49 5.90
CA GLY A 178 17.55 -0.09 5.55
C GLY A 178 16.33 0.47 6.28
N PHE A 179 15.22 -0.28 6.30
CA PHE A 179 14.03 0.06 7.08
C PHE A 179 14.37 0.24 8.57
N ALA A 180 15.05 -0.72 9.20
CA ALA A 180 15.41 -0.67 10.61
C ALA A 180 16.33 0.51 10.95
N VAL A 181 17.33 0.79 10.11
CA VAL A 181 18.24 1.92 10.28
C VAL A 181 17.51 3.25 10.15
N LEU A 182 16.68 3.41 9.12
CA LEU A 182 15.90 4.64 8.93
C LEU A 182 14.94 4.89 10.10
N LEU A 183 14.28 3.84 10.57
CA LEU A 183 13.41 3.92 11.74
C LEU A 183 14.19 4.31 13.00
N ALA A 184 15.33 3.69 13.26
CA ALA A 184 16.18 3.99 14.41
C ALA A 184 16.73 5.43 14.38
N VAL A 185 17.18 5.90 13.21
CA VAL A 185 17.64 7.28 13.01
C VAL A 185 16.49 8.26 13.23
N GLY A 186 15.31 7.98 12.67
CA GLY A 186 14.13 8.82 12.84
C GLY A 186 13.74 8.98 14.31
N LEU A 187 13.67 7.86 15.04
CA LEU A 187 13.39 7.85 16.48
C LEU A 187 14.47 8.58 17.29
N ALA A 188 15.75 8.35 17.00
CA ALA A 188 16.86 9.00 17.71
C ALA A 188 16.93 10.51 17.45
N ALA A 189 16.50 10.96 16.27
CA ALA A 189 16.44 12.38 15.91
C ALA A 189 15.17 13.08 16.41
N GLY A 190 14.25 12.37 17.10
CA GLY A 190 12.97 12.93 17.54
C GLY A 190 11.99 13.22 16.40
N ILE A 191 12.20 12.63 15.21
CA ILE A 191 11.30 12.77 14.07
C ILE A 191 10.01 12.01 14.36
N SER A 192 8.86 12.64 14.08
CA SER A 192 7.55 12.07 14.38
C SER A 192 7.39 10.65 13.81
N GLU A 193 6.71 9.78 14.55
CA GLU A 193 6.50 8.37 14.16
C GLU A 193 5.82 8.25 12.78
N LYS A 194 4.97 9.22 12.42
CA LYS A 194 4.32 9.29 11.11
C LYS A 194 5.34 9.40 9.97
N ILE A 195 6.35 10.26 10.14
CA ILE A 195 7.39 10.49 9.14
C ILE A 195 8.39 9.33 9.14
N SER A 196 8.84 8.91 10.32
CA SER A 196 9.75 7.76 10.48
C SER A 196 9.14 6.46 9.93
N GLY A 197 7.82 6.32 10.03
CA GLY A 197 7.04 5.22 9.48
C GLY A 197 7.05 5.15 7.95
N LEU A 198 7.40 6.22 7.22
CA LEU A 198 7.50 6.18 5.75
C LEU A 198 8.62 5.27 5.26
N SER A 199 9.63 5.02 6.09
CA SER A 199 10.70 4.06 5.80
C SER A 199 10.17 2.66 5.49
N TYR A 200 9.01 2.28 6.04
CA TYR A 200 8.37 0.99 5.79
C TYR A 200 8.05 0.76 4.30
N PHE A 201 7.76 1.82 3.54
CA PHE A 201 7.40 1.69 2.12
C PHE A 201 8.55 1.19 1.23
N ILE A 202 9.78 1.10 1.74
CA ILE A 202 10.86 0.37 1.06
C ILE A 202 10.50 -1.10 0.82
N LEU A 203 9.74 -1.72 1.73
CA LEU A 203 9.36 -3.14 1.65
C LEU A 203 8.43 -3.41 0.47
N PRO A 204 7.26 -2.76 0.32
CA PRO A 204 6.41 -2.97 -0.86
C PRO A 204 7.08 -2.57 -2.18
N LEU A 205 7.98 -1.57 -2.18
CA LEU A 205 8.76 -1.24 -3.39
C LEU A 205 9.68 -2.39 -3.82
N VAL A 206 10.45 -2.94 -2.89
CA VAL A 206 11.35 -4.07 -3.18
C VAL A 206 10.55 -5.33 -3.54
N PHE A 207 9.45 -5.60 -2.83
CA PHE A 207 8.55 -6.71 -3.13
C PHE A 207 8.02 -6.61 -4.57
N GLY A 208 7.42 -5.47 -4.92
CA GLY A 208 6.84 -5.24 -6.24
C GLY A 208 7.89 -5.30 -7.35
N PHE A 209 9.08 -4.72 -7.12
CA PHE A 209 10.20 -4.82 -8.06
C PHE A 209 10.64 -6.28 -8.30
N CYS A 210 10.76 -7.08 -7.23
CA CYS A 210 11.09 -8.50 -7.34
C CYS A 210 10.01 -9.29 -8.10
N ALA A 211 8.73 -8.99 -7.90
CA ALA A 211 7.63 -9.60 -8.67
C ALA A 211 7.73 -9.31 -10.16
N ILE A 212 7.99 -8.05 -10.53
CA ILE A 212 8.20 -7.64 -11.94
C ILE A 212 9.39 -8.40 -12.55
N LYS A 213 10.51 -8.51 -11.81
CA LYS A 213 11.72 -9.17 -12.30
C LYS A 213 11.60 -10.69 -12.41
N LYS A 214 11.01 -11.36 -11.42
CA LYS A 214 10.79 -12.81 -11.47
C LYS A 214 9.86 -13.19 -12.61
N GLY A 215 8.92 -12.29 -12.93
CA GLY A 215 8.17 -12.33 -14.17
C GLY A 215 9.02 -12.54 -15.43
N LYS A 216 10.27 -12.04 -15.48
CA LYS A 216 11.18 -12.06 -16.64
C LYS A 216 12.11 -13.28 -16.74
N ALA A 217 12.18 -14.15 -15.73
CA ALA A 217 13.13 -15.27 -15.65
C ALA A 217 12.36 -16.59 -15.40
N LEU A 218 12.41 -17.66 -16.21
CA LEU A 218 13.29 -18.10 -17.30
C LEU A 218 12.47 -18.91 -18.34
N PRO A 219 12.91 -18.99 -19.61
CA PRO A 219 12.57 -20.13 -20.48
C PRO A 219 12.97 -21.42 -19.77
N ASN A 220 12.08 -22.43 -19.83
CA ASN A 220 12.23 -23.71 -19.15
C ASN A 220 13.67 -24.25 -19.24
N ALA A 221 14.34 -24.37 -18.09
CA ALA A 221 15.56 -25.15 -17.95
C ALA A 221 15.34 -26.65 -18.24
N ASP A 222 14.08 -27.06 -18.43
CA ASP A 222 13.70 -28.41 -18.88
C ASP A 222 13.99 -28.65 -20.37
N THR A 223 14.50 -27.66 -21.12
CA THR A 223 14.86 -27.82 -22.54
C THR A 223 16.33 -28.25 -22.78
N GLU A 224 17.14 -28.44 -21.72
CA GLU A 224 18.54 -28.89 -21.86
C GLU A 224 18.81 -30.33 -21.36
N ALA A 225 17.79 -31.06 -20.90
CA ALA A 225 17.94 -32.46 -20.49
C ALA A 225 17.67 -33.49 -21.61
N GLU A 226 17.34 -33.04 -22.82
CA GLU A 226 17.30 -33.88 -24.03
C GLU A 226 18.32 -33.38 -25.04
N LYS A 227 19.59 -33.71 -24.83
CA LYS A 227 20.52 -33.92 -25.93
C LYS A 227 21.06 -35.35 -25.85
N PRO A 228 21.11 -36.04 -26.99
CA PRO A 228 21.20 -37.50 -27.10
C PRO A 228 22.49 -38.10 -26.55
#